data_AF-A0A850EMI2-F1
#
_entry.id   AF-A0A850EMI2-F1
#
_cell.length_a   1.000
_cell.length_b   1.000
_cell.length_c   1.000
_cell.angle_alpha   90.00
_cell.angle_beta   90.00
_cell.angle_gamma   90.00
#
_symmetry.space_group_name_H-M   'P 1'
#
loop_
_entity.id
_entity.type
_entity.pdbx_description
1 polymer ?
#
loop_
_entity_poly.entity_id
_entity_poly.type
_entity_poly.pdbx_seq_one_letter_code
_entity_poly.pdbx_strand_id
1 'polypeptide(L)'
;MELEEVRSLKRLGWERKITWSKYLQTGSLSKPYKLLVIGDNNKIIQGAIAYKYEEGFVYGELPGSAPVNRHNNPLRAFTNILLDKACRKSFEAGFDGFICLSQEVPP
;
A
#
# COMPACT_ATOMS: atom_id res chain seq x y z
N MET A 1 -2.02 -5.37 8.54
CA MET A 1 -2.39 -6.25 7.41
C MET A 1 -2.01 -7.63 7.85
N GLU A 2 -2.90 -8.59 7.70
CA GLU A 2 -2.70 -9.92 8.29
C GLU A 2 -2.19 -10.93 7.26
N LEU A 3 -1.65 -12.06 7.74
CA LEU A 3 -1.08 -13.11 6.88
C LEU A 3 -2.09 -13.66 5.87
N GLU A 4 -3.35 -13.82 6.27
CA GLU A 4 -4.44 -14.27 5.39
C GLU A 4 -4.74 -13.27 4.26
N GLU A 5 -4.57 -11.98 4.55
CA GLU A 5 -4.79 -10.92 3.58
C GLU A 5 -3.67 -10.88 2.55
N VAL A 6 -2.42 -11.05 2.98
CA VAL A 6 -1.27 -11.20 2.08
C VAL A 6 -1.43 -12.41 1.16
N ARG A 7 -1.88 -13.55 1.70
CA ARG A 7 -2.20 -14.74 0.89
C ARG A 7 -3.31 -14.44 -0.14
N SER A 8 -4.31 -13.65 0.25
CA SER A 8 -5.38 -13.22 -0.64
C SER A 8 -4.87 -12.29 -1.74
N LEU A 9 -4.00 -11.34 -1.43
CA LEU A 9 -3.35 -10.45 -2.41
C LEU A 9 -2.55 -11.26 -3.44
N LYS A 10 -1.78 -12.26 -2.98
CA LYS A 10 -1.07 -13.21 -3.85
C LYS A 10 -2.01 -13.91 -4.82
N ARG A 11 -3.06 -14.56 -4.29
CA ARG A 11 -4.06 -15.29 -5.08
C ARG A 11 -4.76 -14.39 -6.10
N LEU A 12 -4.99 -13.13 -5.74
CA LEU A 12 -5.64 -12.13 -6.59
C LEU A 12 -4.70 -11.46 -7.59
N GLY A 13 -3.41 -11.85 -7.67
CA GLY A 13 -2.47 -11.39 -8.68
C GLY A 13 -1.75 -10.08 -8.34
N TRP A 14 -1.75 -9.66 -7.08
CA TRP A 14 -1.02 -8.46 -6.63
C TRP A 14 0.49 -8.68 -6.52
N GLU A 15 0.94 -9.92 -6.33
CA GLU A 15 2.36 -10.24 -6.16
C GLU A 15 3.21 -10.15 -7.45
N ARG A 16 2.61 -9.92 -8.62
CA ARG A 16 3.36 -9.79 -9.88
C ARG A 16 4.40 -8.65 -9.88
N LYS A 17 4.27 -7.68 -8.97
CA LYS A 17 5.19 -6.53 -8.84
C LYS A 17 5.72 -6.32 -7.42
N ILE A 18 5.03 -6.82 -6.39
CA ILE A 18 5.34 -6.56 -4.97
C ILE A 18 5.13 -7.83 -4.15
N THR A 19 6.17 -8.33 -3.50
CA THR A 19 6.09 -9.47 -2.56
C THR A 19 5.62 -8.99 -1.19
N TRP A 20 4.32 -9.03 -0.93
CA TRP A 20 3.71 -8.44 0.28
C TRP A 20 4.11 -9.14 1.59
N SER A 21 4.49 -10.41 1.54
CA SER A 21 4.91 -11.18 2.72
C SER A 21 6.17 -10.62 3.40
N LYS A 22 7.03 -9.89 2.67
CA LYS A 22 8.22 -9.25 3.24
C LYS A 22 7.89 -8.20 4.32
N TYR A 23 6.68 -7.63 4.27
CA TYR A 23 6.21 -6.62 5.22
C TYR A 23 5.62 -7.20 6.50
N LEU A 24 5.45 -8.52 6.56
CA LEU A 24 4.97 -9.22 7.75
C LEU A 24 6.12 -9.84 8.57
N GLN A 25 7.36 -9.74 8.09
CA GLN A 25 8.53 -10.28 8.77
C GLN A 25 8.88 -9.42 9.99
N THR A 26 9.28 -10.07 11.08
CA THR A 26 9.81 -9.41 12.27
C THR A 26 11.03 -8.56 11.88
N GLY A 27 11.02 -7.28 12.25
CA GLY A 27 12.08 -6.34 11.89
C GLY A 27 11.87 -5.58 10.58
N SER A 28 10.75 -5.78 9.89
CA SER A 28 10.41 -4.98 8.71
C SER A 28 10.24 -3.50 9.08
N LEU A 29 11.04 -2.63 8.44
CA LEU A 29 10.98 -1.18 8.63
C LEU A 29 9.75 -0.55 7.96
N SER A 30 9.21 -1.21 6.95
CA SER A 30 8.05 -0.76 6.19
C SER A 30 6.75 -1.37 6.72
N LYS A 31 5.72 -0.54 6.90
CA LYS A 31 4.41 -0.98 7.39
C LYS A 31 3.40 -1.08 6.24
N PRO A 32 2.69 -2.21 6.09
CA PRO A 32 1.69 -2.38 5.04
C PRO A 32 0.33 -1.82 5.48
N TYR A 33 -0.28 -1.02 4.60
CA TYR A 33 -1.62 -0.46 4.75
C TYR A 33 -2.52 -0.95 3.62
N LYS A 34 -3.78 -1.20 3.97
CA LYS A 34 -4.83 -1.65 3.05
C LYS A 34 -5.97 -0.64 3.03
N LEU A 35 -6.61 -0.51 1.87
CA LEU A 35 -7.80 0.28 1.67
C LEU A 35 -9.00 -0.66 1.47
N LEU A 36 -10.03 -0.44 2.28
CA LEU A 36 -11.32 -1.11 2.19
C LEU A 36 -12.40 -0.05 1.94
N VAL A 37 -13.48 -0.44 1.29
CA VAL A 37 -14.67 0.41 1.11
C VAL A 37 -15.72 0.01 2.14
N ILE A 38 -16.22 0.99 2.89
CA ILE A 38 -17.32 0.78 3.83
C ILE A 38 -18.57 0.38 3.03
N GLY A 39 -19.26 -0.68 3.48
CA GLY A 39 -20.41 -1.26 2.78
C GLY A 39 -20.06 -2.37 1.79
N ASP A 40 -18.77 -2.65 1.56
CA ASP A 40 -18.34 -3.87 0.86
C ASP A 40 -18.39 -5.06 1.83
N ASN A 41 -19.47 -5.84 1.76
CA ASN A 41 -19.69 -7.01 2.62
C ASN A 41 -18.62 -8.09 2.44
N ASN A 42 -17.94 -8.12 1.30
CA ASN A 42 -16.89 -9.08 1.01
C ASN A 42 -15.52 -8.63 1.55
N LYS A 43 -15.44 -7.43 2.14
CA LYS A 43 -14.21 -6.82 2.70
C LYS A 43 -13.04 -6.90 1.71
N ILE A 44 -13.31 -6.66 0.43
CA ILE A 44 -12.30 -6.79 -0.62
C ILE A 44 -11.29 -5.65 -0.48
N ILE A 45 -10.00 -6.01 -0.50
CA ILE A 45 -8.92 -5.02 -0.53
C ILE A 45 -8.95 -4.32 -1.90
N GLN A 46 -9.25 -3.03 -1.87
CA GLN A 46 -9.36 -2.18 -3.07
C GLN A 46 -8.01 -1.55 -3.45
N GLY A 47 -7.16 -1.34 -2.45
CA GLY A 47 -5.88 -0.66 -2.54
C GLY A 47 -4.91 -1.18 -1.48
N ALA A 48 -3.61 -1.21 -1.78
CA ALA A 48 -2.58 -1.45 -0.77
C ALA A 48 -1.32 -0.63 -1.05
N ILE A 49 -0.67 -0.18 0.01
CA ILE A 49 0.60 0.56 0.00
C ILE A 49 1.47 0.07 1.15
N ALA A 50 2.78 0.09 1.00
CA ALA A 50 3.72 -0.08 2.10
C ALA A 50 4.66 1.11 2.12
N TYR A 51 4.92 1.66 3.31
CA TYR A 51 5.85 2.77 3.46
C TYR A 51 6.65 2.67 4.77
N LYS A 52 7.83 3.30 4.79
CA LYS A 52 8.71 3.46 5.95
C LYS A 52 9.03 4.93 6.18
N TYR A 53 9.43 5.25 7.41
CA TYR A 53 9.97 6.56 7.76
C TYR A 53 11.49 6.44 7.78
N GLU A 54 12.18 7.33 7.09
CA GLU A 54 13.65 7.34 7.00
C GLU A 54 14.14 8.76 6.70
N GLU A 55 15.16 9.22 7.44
CA GLU A 55 15.85 10.50 7.22
C GLU A 55 14.95 11.75 7.07
N GLY A 56 13.81 11.80 7.76
CA GLY A 56 12.88 12.93 7.65
C GLY A 56 11.89 12.83 6.48
N PHE A 57 11.84 11.69 5.80
CA PHE A 57 10.95 11.43 4.68
C PHE A 57 10.14 10.15 4.87
N VAL A 58 9.02 10.05 4.15
CA VAL A 58 8.25 8.82 4.02
C VAL A 58 8.57 8.19 2.66
N TYR A 59 9.15 7.00 2.67
CA TYR A 59 9.42 6.23 1.46
C TYR A 59 8.34 5.19 1.26
N GLY A 60 7.67 5.21 0.11
CA GLY A 60 6.60 4.28 -0.24
C GLY A 60 6.95 3.43 -1.45
N GLU A 61 6.62 2.14 -1.39
CA GLU A 61 6.52 1.34 -2.60
C GLU A 61 5.21 1.65 -3.33
N LEU A 62 5.27 1.69 -4.66
CA LEU A 62 4.16 2.13 -5.51
C LEU A 62 2.83 1.47 -5.10
N PRO A 63 1.78 2.27 -4.81
CA PRO A 63 0.47 1.75 -4.45
C PRO A 63 -0.14 0.94 -5.59
N GLY A 64 -0.66 -0.24 -5.25
CA GLY A 64 -1.45 -1.05 -6.15
C GLY A 64 -2.94 -0.78 -5.97
N SER A 65 -3.66 -0.57 -7.06
CA SER A 65 -5.11 -0.85 -7.08
C SER A 65 -5.35 -2.34 -7.29
N ALA A 66 -6.47 -2.83 -6.76
CA ALA A 66 -6.90 -4.21 -6.98
C ALA A 66 -6.90 -4.57 -8.47
N PRO A 67 -6.39 -5.74 -8.89
CA PRO A 67 -6.39 -6.15 -10.29
C PRO A 67 -7.77 -6.06 -10.95
N VAL A 68 -8.84 -6.36 -10.19
CA VAL A 68 -10.23 -6.19 -10.64
C VAL A 68 -10.59 -4.74 -10.98
N ASN A 69 -9.95 -3.75 -10.34
CA ASN A 69 -10.19 -2.33 -10.59
C ASN A 69 -9.35 -1.75 -11.72
N ARG A 70 -8.24 -2.40 -12.10
CA ARG A 70 -7.31 -1.90 -13.14
C ARG A 70 -7.98 -1.77 -14.52
N HIS A 71 -9.00 -2.57 -14.77
CA HIS A 71 -9.71 -2.58 -16.05
C HIS A 71 -11.20 -2.22 -15.91
N ASN A 72 -11.85 -2.62 -14.81
CA ASN A 72 -13.29 -2.43 -14.66
C ASN A 72 -13.68 -1.10 -13.98
N ASN A 73 -12.74 -0.43 -13.32
CA ASN A 73 -13.01 0.78 -12.56
C ASN A 73 -11.91 1.84 -12.75
N PRO A 74 -11.64 2.28 -13.99
CA PRO A 74 -10.53 3.22 -14.28
C PRO A 74 -10.68 4.57 -13.56
N LEU A 75 -11.92 4.96 -13.22
CA LEU A 75 -12.22 6.19 -12.49
C LEU A 75 -12.07 6.05 -10.97
N ARG A 76 -11.90 4.84 -10.42
CA ARG A 76 -11.71 4.67 -8.98
C ARG A 76 -10.24 4.93 -8.63
N ALA A 77 -9.95 6.17 -8.27
CA ALA A 77 -8.64 6.66 -7.87
C ALA A 77 -8.20 6.18 -6.47
N PHE A 78 -8.26 4.87 -6.20
CA PHE A 78 -7.85 4.28 -4.93
C PHE A 78 -6.37 4.55 -4.61
N THR A 79 -5.55 4.64 -5.66
CA THR A 79 -4.16 5.07 -5.56
C THR A 79 -4.04 6.44 -4.91
N ASN A 80 -4.88 7.42 -5.28
CA ASN A 80 -4.81 8.77 -4.72
C ASN A 80 -5.15 8.78 -3.22
N ILE A 81 -6.12 7.98 -2.79
CA ILE A 81 -6.49 7.86 -1.37
C ILE A 81 -5.32 7.28 -0.55
N LEU A 82 -4.60 6.29 -1.09
CA LEU A 82 -3.44 5.70 -0.43
C LEU A 82 -2.27 6.68 -0.35
N LEU A 83 -2.04 7.45 -1.42
CA LEU A 83 -1.01 8.49 -1.45
C LEU A 83 -1.34 9.61 -0.45
N ASP A 84 -2.58 10.10 -0.44
CA ASP A 84 -3.05 11.09 0.55
C ASP A 84 -2.83 10.61 1.99
N LYS A 85 -3.16 9.35 2.27
CA LYS A 85 -2.91 8.76 3.58
C LYS A 85 -1.43 8.76 3.96
N ALA A 86 -0.55 8.44 3.01
CA ALA A 86 0.89 8.41 3.24
C ALA A 86 1.47 9.84 3.41
N CYS A 87 1.03 10.81 2.61
CA CYS A 87 1.36 12.23 2.76
C CYS A 87 0.94 12.76 4.13
N ARG A 88 -0.30 12.47 4.55
CA ARG A 88 -0.78 12.82 5.90
C ARG A 88 0.07 12.19 7.00
N LYS A 89 0.53 10.95 6.81
CA LYS A 89 1.40 10.26 7.77
C LYS A 89 2.79 10.87 7.85
N SER A 90 3.31 11.36 6.72
CA SER A 90 4.53 12.17 6.67
C SER A 90 4.36 13.46 7.50
N PHE A 91 3.26 14.19 7.29
CA PHE A 91 2.97 15.41 8.05
C PHE A 91 2.79 15.14 9.56
N GLU A 92 2.03 14.09 9.93
CA GLU A 92 1.83 13.67 11.31
C GLU A 92 3.14 13.25 12.02
N ALA A 93 4.18 12.87 11.25
CA ALA A 93 5.51 12.55 11.77
C ALA A 93 6.42 13.77 11.95
N GLY A 94 5.94 14.98 11.63
CA GLY A 94 6.71 16.23 11.70
C GLY A 94 7.54 16.53 10.45
N PHE A 95 7.25 15.87 9.34
CA PHE A 95 7.89 16.12 8.05
C PHE A 95 7.02 17.04 7.17
N ASP A 96 7.45 17.30 5.94
CA ASP A 96 6.79 18.27 5.04
C ASP A 96 5.50 17.76 4.36
N GLY A 97 5.07 16.54 4.66
CA GLY A 97 3.89 15.94 4.02
C GLY A 97 4.15 15.33 2.65
N PHE A 98 5.41 15.22 2.24
CA PHE A 98 5.81 14.55 0.99
C PHE A 98 6.08 13.06 1.20
N ILE A 99 5.97 12.31 0.10
CA ILE A 99 6.36 10.90 0.02
C ILE A 99 7.30 10.67 -1.16
N CYS A 100 8.35 9.90 -0.93
CA CYS A 100 9.28 9.45 -1.95
C CYS A 100 8.80 8.10 -2.49
N LEU A 101 8.42 8.03 -3.76
CA LEU A 101 8.02 6.79 -4.41
C LEU A 101 9.22 6.20 -5.17
N SER A 102 9.65 5.00 -4.79
CA SER A 102 10.62 4.22 -5.57
C SER A 102 9.92 3.04 -6.24
N GLN A 103 10.40 2.68 -7.43
CA GLN A 103 10.04 1.40 -8.07
C GLN A 103 10.97 0.26 -7.62
N GLU A 104 12.02 0.58 -6.87
CA GLU A 104 13.10 -0.34 -6.50
C GLU A 104 12.85 -1.05 -5.18
N VAL A 105 12.95 -2.38 -5.26
CA VAL A 105 13.18 -3.30 -4.15
C VAL A 105 14.58 -2.99 -3.62
N PRO A 106 14.77 -2.69 -2.31
CA PRO A 106 16.11 -2.56 -1.76
C PRO A 106 16.87 -3.89 -1.98
N PRO A 107 18.18 -3.84 -2.29
CA PRO A 107 18.98 -5.01 -2.67
C PRO A 107 18.94 -6.16 -1.65
#